data_AF-A0A0W0VCA8-F1
#
_entry.id   AF-A0A0W0VCA8-F1
#
_cell.length_a   1.000
_cell.length_b   1.000
_cell.length_c   1.000
_cell.angle_alpha   90.00
_cell.angle_beta   90.00
_cell.angle_gamma   90.00
#
_symmetry.space_group_name_H-M   'P 1'
#
loop_
_entity.id
_entity.type
_entity.pdbx_description
1 polymer ?
#
loop_
_entity_poly.entity_id
_entity_poly.type
_entity_poly.pdbx_seq_one_letter_code
_entity_poly.pdbx_strand_id
1 'polypeptide(L)'
;MHFVNLIKDEQNHSTPDCSICIDAETKAELIHRLQLTLINPASPDLSSLAHFCLGVFHIHSAGDESAFMRGLESLKQAMLHNNKHAAYCLAIIHAGYHQDKLSQALHDQEKAIQYYLISYKLDYYEALQDLMLGLKEGAGVIAKDDARWRNCFIQLFIEAGQHKDLRLIPHLIRCLIQQNYRASSNEPFLLHAISIISHWMKTGFWSESHTRLLKDYLQQERKKGHFGSIYLSYKLGFFQPQGVLFFNSDEIQSQNEVELIHSLEQLQGKQGNK
;
A
#
# COMPACT_ATOMS: atom_id res chain seq x y z
N MET A 1 5.17 -14.87 13.24
CA MET A 1 4.94 -13.82 14.28
C MET A 1 4.63 -12.53 13.54
N HIS A 2 3.39 -12.30 13.12
CA HIS A 2 2.30 -11.59 13.83
C HIS A 2 2.54 -10.08 13.97
N PHE A 3 2.14 -9.32 12.95
CA PHE A 3 1.86 -7.87 13.04
C PHE A 3 0.72 -7.47 12.09
N VAL A 4 -0.39 -8.22 12.10
CA VAL A 4 -1.69 -7.74 11.60
C VAL A 4 -2.78 -8.50 12.36
N ASN A 5 -3.28 -7.90 13.44
CA ASN A 5 -4.58 -8.18 14.06
C ASN A 5 -4.93 -7.03 15.01
N LEU A 6 -4.99 -5.81 14.47
CA LEU A 6 -5.40 -4.62 15.20
C LEU A 6 -6.53 -3.88 14.48
N ILE A 7 -7.49 -4.60 13.88
CA ILE A 7 -8.81 -4.06 13.56
C ILE A 7 -9.83 -5.20 13.66
N LYS A 8 -10.33 -5.42 14.88
CA LYS A 8 -11.64 -5.99 15.26
C LYS A 8 -11.48 -6.62 16.63
N ASP A 9 -11.84 -5.86 17.66
CA ASP A 9 -12.69 -6.32 18.75
C ASP A 9 -13.02 -5.10 19.62
N GLU A 10 -14.22 -4.56 19.41
CA GLU A 10 -14.93 -3.74 20.39
C GLU A 10 -15.39 -4.64 21.54
N GLN A 11 -14.45 -5.22 22.29
CA GLN A 11 -14.69 -5.85 23.59
C GLN A 11 -13.45 -5.66 24.46
N ASN A 12 -13.42 -4.52 25.17
CA ASN A 12 -12.94 -4.35 26.54
C ASN A 12 -11.80 -5.29 27.04
N HIS A 13 -10.70 -5.35 26.31
CA HIS A 13 -9.44 -5.91 26.77
C HIS A 13 -8.34 -4.87 26.60
N SER A 14 -7.92 -4.33 27.73
CA SER A 14 -6.62 -3.66 27.89
C SER A 14 -5.57 -4.42 27.08
N THR A 15 -5.00 -3.75 26.08
CA THR A 15 -3.80 -4.22 25.36
C THR A 15 -2.79 -4.78 26.36
N PRO A 16 -2.16 -5.94 26.09
CA PRO A 16 -1.23 -6.53 27.02
C PRO A 16 -0.14 -5.50 27.31
N ASP A 17 0.08 -5.23 28.61
CA ASP A 17 1.10 -4.32 29.10
C ASP A 17 2.40 -4.57 28.32
N CYS A 18 2.92 -3.50 27.70
CA CYS A 18 4.27 -3.51 27.17
C CYS A 18 5.21 -3.69 28.37
N SER A 19 5.56 -4.94 28.68
CA SER A 19 6.31 -5.34 29.86
C SER A 19 7.80 -4.94 29.82
N ILE A 20 8.20 -4.12 28.85
CA ILE A 20 9.55 -3.55 28.77
C ILE A 20 9.44 -2.07 28.41
N CYS A 21 8.96 -1.27 29.36
CA CYS A 21 9.29 0.15 29.36
C CYS A 21 10.79 0.25 29.69
N ILE A 22 11.61 0.60 28.70
CA ILE A 22 13.02 0.93 28.92
C ILE A 22 13.06 2.11 29.89
N ASP A 23 13.76 1.97 31.02
CA ASP A 23 13.93 3.07 31.96
C ASP A 23 14.67 4.26 31.31
N ALA A 24 14.53 5.44 31.91
CA ALA A 24 15.07 6.67 31.34
C ALA A 24 16.60 6.67 31.18
N GLU A 25 17.32 5.99 32.08
CA GLU A 25 18.78 5.89 32.06
C GLU A 25 19.27 5.00 30.92
N THR A 26 18.66 3.83 30.77
CA THR A 26 18.93 2.88 29.69
C THR A 26 18.60 3.50 28.33
N LYS A 27 17.54 4.29 28.25
CA LYS A 27 17.18 5.03 27.04
C LYS A 27 18.20 6.11 26.69
N ALA A 28 18.68 6.88 27.66
CA ALA A 28 19.71 7.91 27.45
C ALA A 28 21.03 7.30 26.98
N GLU A 29 21.46 6.20 27.60
CA GLU A 29 22.65 5.45 27.20
C GLU A 29 22.52 4.87 25.78
N LEU A 30 21.34 4.35 25.41
CA LEU A 30 21.10 3.85 24.07
C LEU A 30 21.18 4.97 23.01
N ILE A 31 20.56 6.13 23.28
CA ILE A 31 20.68 7.31 22.42
C ILE A 31 22.15 7.72 22.27
N HIS A 32 22.89 7.77 23.37
CA HIS A 32 24.31 8.12 23.37
C HIS A 32 25.14 7.16 22.50
N ARG A 33 24.94 5.84 22.64
CA ARG A 33 25.64 4.83 21.82
C ARG A 33 25.30 4.94 20.34
N LEU A 34 24.04 5.20 20.01
CA LEU A 34 23.62 5.41 18.62
C LEU A 34 24.27 6.66 18.04
N GLN A 35 24.38 7.75 18.80
CA GLN A 35 25.09 8.97 18.38
C GLN A 35 26.58 8.71 18.16
N LEU A 36 27.25 7.98 19.06
CA LEU A 36 28.66 7.59 18.88
C LEU A 36 28.87 6.74 17.61
N THR A 37 27.91 5.86 17.31
CA THR A 37 27.93 5.04 16.09
C THR A 37 27.88 5.90 14.82
N LEU A 38 27.19 7.04 14.84
CA LEU A 38 27.14 7.97 13.72
C LEU A 38 28.41 8.81 13.53
N ILE A 39 29.20 9.04 14.59
CA ILE A 39 30.46 9.78 14.50
C ILE A 39 31.53 8.96 13.77
N ASN A 40 31.58 7.65 14.05
CA ASN A 40 32.53 6.72 13.43
C ASN A 40 31.77 5.53 12.82
N PRO A 41 31.05 5.73 11.70
CA PRO A 41 30.23 4.69 11.13
C PRO A 41 31.12 3.58 10.54
N ALA A 42 30.96 2.36 11.04
CA ALA A 42 31.66 1.19 10.51
C ALA A 42 31.16 0.79 9.10
N SER A 43 29.92 1.13 8.76
CA SER A 43 29.32 0.87 7.45
C SER A 43 28.11 1.79 7.18
N PRO A 44 27.73 1.99 5.91
CA PRO A 44 26.48 2.69 5.55
C PRO A 44 25.23 2.04 6.15
N ASP A 45 25.18 0.71 6.22
CA ASP A 45 24.05 -0.02 6.81
C ASP A 45 23.92 0.25 8.31
N LEU A 46 25.04 0.29 9.03
CA LEU A 46 25.04 0.62 10.45
C LEU A 46 24.67 2.08 10.70
N SER A 47 25.15 3.00 9.85
CA SER A 47 24.73 4.41 9.87
C SER A 47 23.22 4.55 9.63
N SER A 48 22.71 3.84 8.61
CA SER A 48 21.29 3.78 8.25
C SER A 48 20.42 3.29 9.41
N LEU A 49 20.84 2.21 10.08
CA LEU A 49 20.14 1.67 11.23
C LEU A 49 20.21 2.62 12.44
N ALA A 50 21.37 3.22 12.71
CA ALA A 50 21.53 4.15 13.82
C ALA A 50 20.66 5.41 13.64
N HIS A 51 20.64 5.98 12.44
CA HIS A 51 19.75 7.08 12.07
C HIS A 51 18.27 6.69 12.20
N PHE A 52 17.89 5.49 11.75
CA PHE A 52 16.51 5.02 11.87
C PHE A 52 16.08 4.91 13.34
N CYS A 53 16.87 4.22 14.16
CA CYS A 53 16.61 4.05 15.59
C CYS A 53 16.51 5.40 16.32
N LEU A 54 17.46 6.30 16.10
CA LEU A 54 17.42 7.66 16.67
C LEU A 54 16.18 8.43 16.23
N GLY A 55 15.80 8.31 14.95
CA GLY A 55 14.59 8.90 14.41
C GLY A 55 13.34 8.44 15.17
N VAL A 56 13.14 7.13 15.25
CA VAL A 56 12.03 6.50 15.96
C VAL A 56 12.03 6.91 17.44
N PHE A 57 13.18 6.84 18.13
CA PHE A 57 13.27 7.25 19.52
C PHE A 57 12.86 8.70 19.69
N HIS A 58 13.45 9.63 18.94
CA HIS A 58 13.14 11.05 19.09
C HIS A 58 11.67 11.35 18.83
N ILE A 59 11.05 10.72 17.83
CA ILE A 59 9.61 10.90 17.53
C ILE A 59 8.72 10.35 18.66
N HIS A 60 8.98 9.14 19.15
CA HIS A 60 8.18 8.53 20.24
C HIS A 60 8.47 9.17 21.61
N SER A 61 9.60 9.84 21.76
CA SER A 61 9.98 10.57 22.99
C SER A 61 9.59 12.04 23.00
N ALA A 62 9.06 12.57 21.89
CA ALA A 62 8.98 14.00 21.65
C ALA A 62 7.96 14.66 22.59
N GLY A 63 8.41 15.07 23.78
CA GLY A 63 7.69 16.02 24.63
C GLY A 63 7.77 17.47 24.13
N ASP A 64 8.60 17.74 23.11
CA ASP A 64 8.76 19.04 22.47
C ASP A 64 9.03 18.94 20.95
N GLU A 65 8.82 20.05 20.24
CA GLU A 65 8.99 20.18 18.78
C GLU A 65 10.44 19.95 18.32
N SER A 66 11.41 20.29 19.17
CA SER A 66 12.83 20.18 18.83
C SER A 66 13.25 18.71 18.70
N ALA A 67 12.81 17.86 19.62
CA ALA A 67 13.00 16.41 19.55
C ALA A 67 12.32 15.82 18.31
N PHE A 68 11.08 16.24 18.02
CA PHE A 68 10.37 15.79 16.82
C PHE A 68 11.13 16.12 15.53
N MET A 69 11.61 17.35 15.38
CA MET A 69 12.38 17.78 14.21
C MET A 69 13.71 17.02 14.06
N ARG A 70 14.42 16.74 15.16
CA ARG A 70 15.62 15.87 15.14
C ARG A 70 15.28 14.45 14.71
N GLY A 71 14.13 13.95 15.13
CA GLY A 71 13.63 12.63 14.74
C GLY A 71 13.35 12.53 13.25
N LEU A 72 12.62 13.52 12.70
CA LEU A 72 12.36 13.63 11.26
C LEU A 72 13.66 13.69 10.44
N GLU A 73 14.63 14.50 10.86
CA GLU A 73 15.91 14.59 10.16
C GLU A 73 16.67 13.27 10.18
N SER A 74 16.69 12.59 11.33
CA SER A 74 17.33 11.28 11.44
C SER A 74 16.67 10.24 10.52
N LEU A 75 15.33 10.22 10.44
CA LEU A 75 14.63 9.35 9.49
C LEU A 75 14.94 9.69 8.03
N LYS A 76 15.06 10.97 7.66
CA LYS A 76 15.47 11.37 6.31
C LYS A 76 16.88 10.87 5.98
N GLN A 77 17.83 11.01 6.90
CA GLN A 77 19.18 10.49 6.71
C GLN A 77 19.21 8.97 6.54
N ALA A 78 18.43 8.23 7.35
CA ALA A 78 18.28 6.79 7.18
C ALA A 78 17.70 6.44 5.79
N MET A 79 16.67 7.16 5.34
CA MET A 79 16.08 6.97 4.01
C MET A 79 17.08 7.23 2.87
N LEU A 80 17.94 8.25 2.99
CA LEU A 80 19.01 8.52 2.02
C LEU A 80 20.03 7.37 1.94
N HIS A 81 20.15 6.57 3.00
CA HIS A 81 20.88 5.31 3.03
C HIS A 81 20.00 4.09 2.68
N ASN A 82 19.00 4.28 1.80
CA ASN A 82 18.09 3.24 1.30
C ASN A 82 17.31 2.48 2.40
N ASN A 83 17.07 3.10 3.55
CA ASN A 83 16.25 2.48 4.59
C ASN A 83 14.76 2.56 4.26
N LYS A 84 14.20 1.45 3.80
CA LYS A 84 12.79 1.33 3.43
C LYS A 84 11.81 1.58 4.58
N HIS A 85 12.18 1.22 5.80
CA HIS A 85 11.35 1.44 6.99
C HIS A 85 11.36 2.91 7.40
N ALA A 86 12.49 3.61 7.23
CA ALA A 86 12.54 5.05 7.47
C ALA A 86 11.63 5.82 6.50
N ALA A 87 11.63 5.45 5.21
CA ALA A 87 10.69 6.00 4.22
C ALA A 87 9.24 5.74 4.63
N TYR A 88 8.91 4.52 5.07
CA TYR A 88 7.56 4.19 5.54
C TYR A 88 7.15 4.98 6.79
N CYS A 89 8.04 5.10 7.78
CA CYS A 89 7.78 5.91 8.99
C CYS A 89 7.53 7.38 8.63
N LEU A 90 8.32 7.96 7.72
CA LEU A 90 8.08 9.31 7.21
C LEU A 90 6.69 9.39 6.54
N ALA A 91 6.31 8.39 5.75
CA ALA A 91 5.00 8.35 5.11
C ALA A 91 3.85 8.39 6.14
N ILE A 92 3.92 7.57 7.20
CA ILE A 92 2.90 7.53 8.27
C ILE A 92 2.80 8.87 9.02
N ILE A 93 3.95 9.48 9.36
CA ILE A 93 4.00 10.75 10.08
C ILE A 93 3.39 11.87 9.23
N HIS A 94 3.71 11.89 7.93
CA HIS A 94 3.16 12.85 6.99
C HIS A 94 1.67 12.61 6.71
N ALA A 95 1.22 11.35 6.65
CA ALA A 95 -0.20 11.00 6.47
C ALA A 95 -1.04 11.39 7.70
N GLY A 96 -0.41 11.43 8.88
CA GLY A 96 -1.05 11.72 10.15
C GLY A 96 -1.70 10.50 10.80
N TYR A 97 -1.25 9.29 10.46
CA TYR A 97 -1.72 8.03 11.07
C TYR A 97 -0.86 7.59 12.27
N HIS A 98 0.06 8.42 12.75
CA HIS A 98 0.92 8.10 13.90
C HIS A 98 0.10 8.18 15.21
N GLN A 99 -0.08 7.05 15.90
CA GLN A 99 -1.06 6.88 16.99
C GLN A 99 -0.64 7.45 18.37
N ASP A 100 0.53 8.09 18.50
CA ASP A 100 1.00 8.60 19.80
C ASP A 100 0.55 10.03 20.13
N LYS A 101 0.19 10.23 21.42
CA LYS A 101 -0.51 11.37 22.04
C LYS A 101 0.20 12.73 21.99
N LEU A 102 1.34 12.85 21.33
CA LEU A 102 2.04 14.12 21.05
C LEU A 102 2.04 14.45 19.55
N SER A 103 1.14 13.82 18.78
CA SER A 103 1.03 13.82 17.32
C SER A 103 1.20 15.21 16.68
N GLN A 104 2.44 15.57 16.35
CA GLN A 104 2.71 16.53 15.27
C GLN A 104 2.54 15.81 13.93
N ALA A 105 1.36 15.20 13.74
CA ALA A 105 0.94 14.71 12.45
C ALA A 105 1.01 15.89 11.47
N LEU A 106 1.86 15.78 10.46
CA LEU A 106 2.08 16.91 9.54
C LEU A 106 0.89 17.08 8.58
N HIS A 107 0.07 16.03 8.43
CA HIS A 107 -1.10 15.97 7.53
C HIS A 107 -0.78 16.43 6.09
N ASP A 108 0.46 16.26 5.66
CA ASP A 108 0.95 16.55 4.31
C ASP A 108 0.82 15.28 3.47
N GLN A 109 -0.39 15.07 2.94
CA GLN A 109 -0.74 13.87 2.19
C GLN A 109 0.12 13.69 0.93
N GLU A 110 0.53 14.78 0.28
CA GLU A 110 1.36 14.71 -0.92
C GLU A 110 2.76 14.17 -0.60
N LYS A 111 3.38 14.65 0.50
CA LYS A 111 4.63 14.05 0.97
C LYS A 111 4.45 12.62 1.46
N ALA A 112 3.33 12.32 2.12
CA ALA A 112 3.03 10.96 2.57
C ALA A 112 3.02 9.99 1.39
N ILE A 113 2.33 10.34 0.30
CA ILE A 113 2.27 9.56 -0.94
C ILE A 113 3.67 9.38 -1.53
N GLN A 114 4.48 10.43 -1.61
CA GLN A 114 5.86 10.34 -2.10
C GLN A 114 6.70 9.35 -1.28
N TYR A 115 6.61 9.42 0.06
CA TYR A 115 7.35 8.52 0.93
C TYR A 115 6.86 7.07 0.87
N TYR A 116 5.55 6.83 0.72
CA TYR A 116 5.03 5.48 0.46
C TYR A 116 5.60 4.91 -0.85
N LEU A 117 5.66 5.72 -1.91
CA LEU A 117 6.24 5.30 -3.19
C LEU A 117 7.75 5.02 -3.09
N ILE A 118 8.51 5.84 -2.33
CA ILE A 118 9.93 5.60 -2.08
C ILE A 118 10.12 4.28 -1.31
N SER A 119 9.37 4.09 -0.22
CA SER A 119 9.43 2.88 0.59
C SER A 119 9.12 1.62 -0.23
N TYR A 120 8.11 1.72 -1.09
CA TYR A 120 7.76 0.67 -2.03
C TYR A 120 8.88 0.35 -3.03
N LYS A 121 9.51 1.37 -3.62
CA LYS A 121 10.66 1.22 -4.53
C LYS A 121 11.90 0.64 -3.83
N LEU A 122 11.95 0.66 -2.50
CA LEU A 122 12.98 0.03 -1.68
C LEU A 122 12.55 -1.36 -1.15
N ASP A 123 11.63 -2.04 -1.83
CA ASP A 123 11.13 -3.38 -1.49
C ASP A 123 10.36 -3.47 -0.15
N TYR A 124 9.63 -2.41 0.23
CA TYR A 124 8.68 -2.46 1.34
C TYR A 124 7.25 -2.43 0.81
N TYR A 125 6.75 -3.60 0.41
CA TYR A 125 5.50 -3.71 -0.33
C TYR A 125 4.24 -3.45 0.50
N GLU A 126 4.35 -3.46 1.82
CA GLU A 126 3.32 -3.05 2.76
C GLU A 126 2.95 -1.58 2.59
N ALA A 127 3.91 -0.70 2.23
CA ALA A 127 3.65 0.72 1.95
C ALA A 127 2.59 0.93 0.85
N LEU A 128 2.51 0.00 -0.12
CA LEU A 128 1.53 0.08 -1.19
C LEU A 128 0.09 -0.13 -0.67
N GLN A 129 -0.08 -0.94 0.38
CA GLN A 129 -1.41 -1.20 0.96
C GLN A 129 -1.95 0.05 1.65
N ASP A 130 -1.10 0.75 2.40
CA ASP A 130 -1.50 1.96 3.13
C ASP A 130 -1.65 3.16 2.19
N LEU A 131 -0.79 3.27 1.17
CA LEU A 131 -0.98 4.23 0.09
C LEU A 131 -2.35 4.05 -0.56
N MET A 132 -2.71 2.82 -0.93
CA MET A 132 -3.98 2.53 -1.58
C MET A 132 -5.19 2.78 -0.67
N LEU A 133 -5.07 2.49 0.63
CA LEU A 133 -6.09 2.84 1.61
C LEU A 133 -6.28 4.35 1.69
N GLY A 134 -5.19 5.11 1.85
CA GLY A 134 -5.24 6.58 1.89
C GLY A 134 -5.85 7.17 0.62
N LEU A 135 -5.43 6.69 -0.57
CA LEU A 135 -6.00 7.13 -1.84
C LEU A 135 -7.51 6.84 -1.93
N LYS A 136 -7.95 5.66 -1.48
CA LYS A 136 -9.37 5.30 -1.43
C LYS A 136 -10.17 6.21 -0.50
N GLU A 137 -9.57 6.66 0.59
CA GLU A 137 -10.16 7.59 1.57
C GLU A 137 -10.10 9.06 1.12
N GLY A 138 -9.53 9.36 -0.05
CA GLY A 138 -9.46 10.72 -0.58
C GLY A 138 -8.22 11.50 -0.12
N ALA A 139 -7.14 10.82 0.29
CA ALA A 139 -5.91 11.46 0.74
C ALA A 139 -5.16 12.17 -0.39
N GLY A 140 -4.97 13.48 -0.24
CA GLY A 140 -4.26 14.31 -1.20
C GLY A 140 -5.09 14.70 -2.44
N VAL A 141 -4.49 15.51 -3.31
CA VAL A 141 -5.10 15.96 -4.56
C VAL A 141 -5.15 14.81 -5.56
N ILE A 142 -4.13 13.94 -5.57
CA ILE A 142 -4.08 12.77 -6.46
C ILE A 142 -5.25 11.81 -6.27
N ALA A 143 -5.79 11.68 -5.04
CA ALA A 143 -6.94 10.83 -4.77
C ALA A 143 -8.25 11.35 -5.40
N LYS A 144 -8.30 12.64 -5.76
CA LYS A 144 -9.43 13.28 -6.44
C LYS A 144 -9.21 13.45 -7.94
N ASP A 145 -8.03 13.06 -8.44
CA ASP A 145 -7.64 13.16 -9.84
C ASP A 145 -7.36 11.75 -10.39
N ASP A 146 -8.41 11.16 -10.94
CA ASP A 146 -8.41 9.82 -11.55
C ASP A 146 -7.29 9.62 -12.56
N ALA A 147 -6.95 10.66 -13.34
CA ALA A 147 -5.93 10.57 -14.36
C ALA A 147 -4.53 10.48 -13.73
N ARG A 148 -4.25 11.30 -12.71
CA ARG A 148 -2.98 11.23 -11.96
C ARG A 148 -2.83 9.90 -11.24
N TRP A 149 -3.89 9.43 -10.58
CA TRP A 149 -3.86 8.15 -9.89
C TRP A 149 -3.58 7.00 -10.85
N ARG A 150 -4.33 6.92 -11.97
CA ARG A 150 -4.12 5.90 -13.01
C ARG A 150 -2.69 5.95 -13.57
N ASN A 151 -2.20 7.14 -13.90
CA ASN A 151 -0.86 7.31 -14.47
C ASN A 151 0.23 6.88 -13.47
N CYS A 152 0.07 7.18 -12.19
CA CYS A 152 1.02 6.76 -11.14
C CYS A 152 1.19 5.24 -11.12
N PHE A 153 0.09 4.48 -11.05
CA PHE A 153 0.16 3.01 -11.00
C PHE A 153 0.62 2.39 -12.32
N ILE A 154 0.24 2.96 -13.47
CA ILE A 154 0.76 2.52 -14.77
C ILE A 154 2.29 2.67 -14.80
N GLN A 155 2.83 3.80 -14.33
CA GLN A 155 4.28 4.00 -14.29
C GLN A 155 4.97 3.00 -13.36
N LEU A 156 4.40 2.70 -12.19
CA LEU A 156 4.95 1.66 -11.31
C LEU A 156 5.03 0.29 -12.00
N PHE A 157 4.00 -0.10 -12.76
CA PHE A 157 4.06 -1.32 -13.55
C PHE A 157 5.13 -1.28 -14.64
N ILE A 158 5.22 -0.18 -15.39
CA ILE A 158 6.22 0.00 -16.45
C ILE A 158 7.63 -0.09 -15.88
N GLU A 159 7.92 0.62 -14.78
CA GLU A 159 9.20 0.54 -14.07
C GLU A 159 9.48 -0.91 -13.63
N ALA A 160 8.51 -1.59 -13.02
CA ALA A 160 8.64 -2.99 -12.61
C ALA A 160 9.04 -3.92 -13.77
N GLY A 161 8.36 -3.79 -14.92
CA GLY A 161 8.64 -4.64 -16.08
C GLY A 161 9.96 -4.30 -16.76
N GLN A 162 10.33 -3.01 -16.84
CA GLN A 162 11.62 -2.58 -17.36
C GLN A 162 12.78 -3.17 -16.55
N HIS A 163 12.65 -3.20 -15.23
CA HIS A 163 13.64 -3.80 -14.33
C HIS A 163 13.52 -5.32 -14.20
N LYS A 164 12.52 -5.94 -14.85
CA LYS A 164 12.18 -7.37 -14.71
C LYS A 164 12.00 -7.78 -13.24
N ASP A 165 11.41 -6.91 -12.45
CA ASP A 165 11.20 -7.13 -11.02
C ASP A 165 10.04 -8.12 -10.80
N LEU A 166 10.40 -9.38 -10.61
CA LEU A 166 9.47 -10.48 -10.41
C LEU A 166 8.75 -10.43 -9.06
N ARG A 167 9.18 -9.57 -8.12
CA ARG A 167 8.54 -9.42 -6.81
C ARG A 167 7.53 -8.27 -6.85
N LEU A 168 7.90 -7.16 -7.47
CA LEU A 168 7.12 -5.93 -7.46
C LEU A 168 5.79 -6.04 -8.22
N ILE A 169 5.78 -6.72 -9.37
CA ILE A 169 4.57 -6.94 -10.20
C ILE A 169 3.48 -7.70 -9.42
N PRO A 170 3.77 -8.85 -8.78
CA PRO A 170 2.79 -9.53 -7.94
C PRO A 170 2.14 -8.67 -6.87
N HIS A 171 2.92 -7.81 -6.22
CA HIS A 171 2.41 -6.92 -5.18
C HIS A 171 1.48 -5.83 -5.75
N LEU A 172 1.76 -5.28 -6.93
CA LEU A 172 0.84 -4.34 -7.61
C LEU A 172 -0.49 -5.01 -7.97
N ILE A 173 -0.44 -6.17 -8.60
CA ILE A 173 -1.64 -6.92 -9.00
C ILE A 173 -2.46 -7.27 -7.76
N ARG A 174 -1.81 -7.84 -6.73
CA ARG A 174 -2.46 -8.17 -5.46
C ARG A 174 -3.11 -6.95 -4.84
N CYS A 175 -2.41 -5.82 -4.79
CA CYS A 175 -2.89 -4.62 -4.13
C CYS A 175 -4.11 -4.03 -4.85
N LEU A 176 -4.06 -3.93 -6.17
CA LEU A 176 -5.18 -3.45 -6.98
C LEU A 176 -6.41 -4.35 -6.83
N ILE A 177 -6.25 -5.67 -6.76
CA ILE A 177 -7.37 -6.60 -6.58
C ILE A 177 -7.89 -6.54 -5.14
N GLN A 178 -7.04 -6.71 -4.12
CA GLN A 178 -7.49 -6.87 -2.74
C GLN A 178 -8.06 -5.58 -2.12
N GLN A 179 -7.58 -4.40 -2.52
CA GLN A 179 -8.10 -3.14 -1.97
C GLN A 179 -9.49 -2.76 -2.50
N ASN A 180 -9.89 -3.33 -3.64
CA ASN A 180 -11.23 -3.16 -4.19
C ASN A 180 -12.35 -3.79 -3.36
N TYR A 181 -12.02 -4.75 -2.50
CA TYR A 181 -13.03 -5.59 -1.85
C TYR A 181 -13.01 -5.55 -0.32
N ARG A 182 -12.24 -4.63 0.28
CA ARG A 182 -12.41 -4.31 1.71
C ARG A 182 -13.70 -3.52 1.92
N ALA A 183 -14.67 -4.11 2.65
CA ALA A 183 -15.92 -3.64 3.29
C ALA A 183 -16.75 -2.47 2.69
N SER A 184 -16.12 -1.48 2.06
CA SER A 184 -16.72 -0.39 1.30
C SER A 184 -16.27 -0.48 -0.16
N SER A 185 -17.02 -1.17 -1.02
CA SER A 185 -16.74 -1.14 -2.46
C SER A 185 -17.09 0.24 -3.01
N ASN A 186 -16.09 1.00 -3.47
CA ASN A 186 -16.32 2.24 -4.22
C ASN A 186 -16.19 1.90 -5.71
N GLU A 187 -17.30 1.89 -6.46
CA GLU A 187 -17.35 1.53 -7.89
C GLU A 187 -16.27 2.21 -8.77
N PRO A 188 -15.91 3.49 -8.58
CA PRO A 188 -14.75 4.12 -9.22
C PRO A 188 -13.45 3.33 -9.05
N PHE A 189 -13.14 2.84 -7.84
CA PHE A 189 -11.89 2.15 -7.54
C PHE A 189 -11.74 0.84 -8.34
N LEU A 190 -12.86 0.18 -8.60
CA LEU A 190 -12.93 -1.04 -9.40
C LEU A 190 -12.65 -0.75 -10.87
N LEU A 191 -13.24 0.34 -11.40
CA LEU A 191 -13.01 0.81 -12.76
C LEU A 191 -11.56 1.25 -12.97
N HIS A 192 -10.93 1.89 -11.97
CA HIS A 192 -9.52 2.25 -12.05
C HIS A 192 -8.61 1.02 -12.09
N ALA A 193 -8.86 0.02 -11.24
CA ALA A 193 -8.11 -1.23 -11.28
C ALA A 193 -8.26 -1.94 -12.63
N ILE A 194 -9.47 -1.98 -13.22
CA ILE A 194 -9.69 -2.49 -14.58
C ILE A 194 -8.81 -1.71 -15.57
N SER A 195 -8.86 -0.38 -15.54
CA SER A 195 -8.14 0.48 -16.48
C SER A 195 -6.61 0.28 -16.40
N ILE A 196 -6.06 0.26 -15.18
CA ILE A 196 -4.63 0.09 -14.94
C ILE A 196 -4.16 -1.31 -15.39
N ILE A 197 -4.84 -2.37 -14.95
CA ILE A 197 -4.47 -3.75 -15.29
C ILE A 197 -4.61 -3.98 -16.80
N SER A 198 -5.70 -3.50 -17.41
CA SER A 198 -5.91 -3.62 -18.87
C SER A 198 -4.84 -2.88 -19.66
N HIS A 199 -4.37 -1.73 -19.18
CA HIS A 199 -3.26 -1.03 -19.80
C HIS A 199 -1.97 -1.84 -19.71
N TRP A 200 -1.67 -2.39 -18.53
CA TRP A 200 -0.47 -3.21 -18.32
C TRP A 200 -0.45 -4.46 -19.19
N MET A 201 -1.59 -5.14 -19.33
CA MET A 201 -1.73 -6.34 -20.17
C MET A 201 -1.43 -6.11 -21.66
N LYS A 202 -1.49 -4.85 -22.13
CA LYS A 202 -1.15 -4.47 -23.51
C LYS A 202 0.34 -4.19 -23.72
N THR A 203 1.14 -4.18 -22.65
CA THR A 203 2.59 -3.95 -22.74
C THR A 203 3.33 -5.23 -23.12
N GLY A 204 4.55 -5.09 -23.67
CA GLY A 204 5.42 -6.22 -23.99
C GLY A 204 5.99 -6.97 -22.77
N PHE A 205 5.73 -6.49 -21.55
CA PHE A 205 6.15 -7.13 -20.31
C PHE A 205 5.12 -8.12 -19.77
N TRP A 206 3.89 -8.10 -20.29
CA TRP A 206 2.86 -9.06 -19.90
C TRP A 206 3.24 -10.48 -20.32
N SER A 207 2.95 -11.45 -19.46
CA SER A 207 3.30 -12.85 -19.70
C SER A 207 2.26 -13.79 -19.09
N GLU A 208 2.34 -15.07 -19.43
CA GLU A 208 1.41 -16.10 -18.92
C GLU A 208 1.45 -16.23 -17.39
N SER A 209 2.62 -16.05 -16.76
CA SER A 209 2.75 -16.10 -15.31
C SER A 209 1.95 -14.98 -14.63
N HIS A 210 1.90 -13.79 -15.24
CA HIS A 210 1.09 -12.67 -14.76
C HIS A 210 -0.41 -12.95 -14.92
N THR A 211 -0.82 -13.59 -16.02
CA THR A 211 -2.21 -14.03 -16.22
C THR A 211 -2.64 -15.02 -15.14
N ARG A 212 -1.79 -16.01 -14.84
CA ARG A 212 -2.06 -17.02 -13.80
C ARG A 212 -2.20 -16.37 -12.44
N LEU A 213 -1.28 -15.46 -12.10
CA LEU A 213 -1.31 -14.75 -10.83
C LEU A 213 -2.57 -13.89 -10.64
N LEU A 214 -2.97 -13.16 -11.69
CA LEU A 214 -4.21 -12.39 -11.70
C LEU A 214 -5.43 -13.29 -11.46
N LYS A 215 -5.50 -14.44 -12.14
CA LYS A 215 -6.57 -15.43 -11.96
C LYS A 215 -6.60 -15.98 -10.53
N ASP A 216 -5.44 -16.29 -9.95
CA ASP A 216 -5.33 -16.80 -8.57
C ASP A 216 -5.87 -15.78 -7.55
N TYR A 217 -5.51 -14.50 -7.68
CA TYR A 217 -6.01 -13.45 -6.78
C TYR A 217 -7.50 -13.19 -6.95
N LEU A 218 -8.02 -13.16 -8.18
CA LEU A 218 -9.46 -13.04 -8.43
C LEU A 218 -10.23 -14.21 -7.80
N GLN A 219 -9.71 -15.44 -7.94
CA GLN A 219 -10.32 -16.62 -7.34
C GLN A 219 -10.28 -16.58 -5.80
N GLN A 220 -9.19 -16.08 -5.21
CA GLN A 220 -9.11 -15.89 -3.75
C GLN A 220 -10.17 -14.91 -3.25
N GLU A 221 -10.36 -13.77 -3.92
CA GLU A 221 -11.37 -12.78 -3.52
C GLU A 221 -12.80 -13.31 -3.74
N ARG A 222 -13.03 -14.07 -4.81
CA ARG A 222 -14.31 -14.73 -5.04
C ARG A 222 -14.66 -15.74 -3.94
N LYS A 223 -13.69 -16.56 -3.51
CA LYS A 223 -13.88 -17.50 -2.38
C LYS A 223 -14.21 -16.79 -1.06
N LYS A 224 -13.86 -15.51 -0.91
CA LYS A 224 -14.25 -14.67 0.24
C LYS A 224 -15.66 -14.06 0.10
N GLY A 225 -16.37 -14.31 -0.99
CA GLY A 225 -17.71 -13.76 -1.27
C GLY A 225 -17.69 -12.37 -1.92
N HIS A 226 -16.54 -11.91 -2.44
CA HIS A 226 -16.44 -10.59 -3.05
C HIS A 226 -16.87 -10.58 -4.51
N PHE A 227 -18.15 -10.31 -4.78
CA PHE A 227 -18.75 -10.40 -6.13
C PHE A 227 -18.12 -9.47 -7.18
N GLY A 228 -17.57 -8.33 -6.79
CA GLY A 228 -16.92 -7.43 -7.76
C GLY A 228 -15.66 -8.04 -8.41
N SER A 229 -15.13 -9.16 -7.90
CA SER A 229 -14.07 -9.94 -8.56
C SER A 229 -14.53 -10.58 -9.87
N ILE A 230 -15.81 -10.96 -9.96
CA ILE A 230 -16.42 -11.51 -11.17
C ILE A 230 -16.53 -10.42 -12.24
N TYR A 231 -16.99 -9.23 -11.86
CA TYR A 231 -17.05 -8.08 -12.77
C TYR A 231 -15.67 -7.67 -13.29
N LEU A 232 -14.66 -7.63 -12.41
CA LEU A 232 -13.26 -7.39 -12.79
C LEU A 232 -12.78 -8.45 -13.79
N SER A 233 -13.00 -9.73 -13.51
CA SER A 233 -12.63 -10.84 -14.40
C SER A 233 -13.31 -10.73 -15.77
N TYR A 234 -14.62 -10.44 -15.78
CA TYR A 234 -15.40 -10.27 -16.99
C TYR A 234 -14.86 -9.13 -17.85
N LYS A 235 -14.69 -7.93 -17.28
CA LYS A 235 -14.17 -6.76 -18.01
C LYS A 235 -12.74 -6.98 -18.50
N LEU A 236 -11.85 -7.59 -17.70
CA LEU A 236 -10.48 -7.91 -18.13
C LEU A 236 -10.44 -8.98 -19.23
N GLY A 237 -11.40 -9.92 -19.23
CA GLY A 237 -11.56 -10.95 -20.26
C GLY A 237 -11.81 -10.40 -21.66
N PHE A 238 -12.54 -9.27 -21.81
CA PHE A 238 -12.72 -8.61 -23.12
C PHE A 238 -11.45 -8.01 -23.69
N PHE A 239 -10.49 -7.67 -22.83
CA PHE A 239 -9.23 -7.05 -23.27
C PHE A 239 -8.17 -8.07 -23.69
N GLN A 240 -8.43 -9.38 -23.57
CA GLN A 240 -7.60 -10.43 -24.18
C GLN A 240 -8.39 -11.22 -25.23
N PRO A 241 -7.91 -11.30 -26.49
CA PRO A 241 -8.62 -11.97 -27.57
C PRO A 241 -8.76 -13.50 -27.40
N GLN A 242 -8.26 -14.09 -26.31
CA GLN A 242 -8.22 -15.55 -26.10
C GLN A 242 -8.93 -16.04 -24.83
N GLY A 243 -9.63 -15.17 -24.09
CA GLY A 243 -10.48 -15.62 -22.98
C GLY A 243 -9.77 -16.30 -21.80
N VAL A 244 -8.46 -16.10 -21.65
CA VAL A 244 -7.62 -16.79 -20.64
C VAL A 244 -7.99 -16.41 -19.19
N LEU A 245 -8.65 -15.26 -19.01
CA LEU A 245 -9.17 -14.77 -17.73
C LEU A 245 -10.61 -15.20 -17.44
N PHE A 246 -11.26 -15.97 -18.33
CA PHE A 246 -12.54 -16.58 -17.98
C PHE A 246 -12.32 -17.71 -16.98
N PHE A 247 -13.13 -17.70 -15.92
CA PHE A 247 -13.33 -18.87 -15.08
C PHE A 247 -14.14 -19.89 -15.90
N ASN A 248 -13.83 -21.18 -15.77
CA ASN A 248 -14.54 -22.21 -16.52
C ASN A 248 -16.03 -22.17 -16.16
N SER A 249 -16.91 -22.65 -17.05
CA SER A 249 -18.36 -22.69 -16.82
C SER A 249 -18.76 -23.42 -15.52
N ASP A 250 -17.99 -24.43 -15.13
CA ASP A 250 -18.18 -25.16 -13.87
C ASP A 250 -17.83 -24.33 -12.62
N GLU A 251 -17.09 -23.23 -12.82
CA GLU A 251 -16.76 -22.25 -11.80
C GLU A 251 -17.78 -21.10 -11.76
N ILE A 252 -18.57 -20.82 -12.81
CA ILE A 252 -19.64 -19.80 -12.81
C ILE A 252 -20.93 -20.45 -12.28
N GLN A 253 -21.03 -20.61 -10.95
CA GLN A 253 -22.07 -21.44 -10.33
C GLN A 253 -23.35 -20.71 -9.89
N SER A 254 -23.61 -19.45 -10.25
CA SER A 254 -24.93 -18.88 -9.92
C SER A 254 -25.55 -18.02 -10.99
N GLN A 255 -26.85 -18.23 -11.22
CA GLN A 255 -27.73 -17.40 -12.07
C GLN A 255 -27.64 -15.91 -11.69
N ASN A 256 -27.34 -15.60 -10.43
CA ASN A 256 -27.13 -14.24 -9.93
C ASN A 256 -25.93 -13.53 -10.61
N GLU A 257 -24.90 -14.26 -11.07
CA GLU A 257 -23.72 -13.66 -11.70
C GLU A 257 -24.00 -13.18 -13.13
N VAL A 258 -24.87 -13.90 -13.85
CA VAL A 258 -25.33 -13.53 -15.21
C VAL A 258 -26.30 -12.33 -15.15
N GLU A 259 -27.21 -12.34 -14.18
CA GLU A 259 -28.13 -11.21 -13.96
C GLU A 259 -27.41 -9.94 -13.52
N LEU A 260 -26.32 -10.04 -12.75
CA LEU A 260 -25.50 -8.90 -12.33
C LEU A 260 -24.74 -8.26 -13.50
N ILE A 261 -24.16 -9.09 -14.39
CA ILE A 261 -23.51 -8.59 -15.62
C ILE A 261 -24.52 -7.83 -16.49
N HIS A 262 -25.69 -8.41 -16.73
CA HIS A 262 -26.76 -7.75 -17.49
C HIS A 262 -27.25 -6.46 -16.82
N SER A 263 -27.37 -6.43 -15.49
CA SER A 263 -27.80 -5.24 -14.74
C SER A 263 -26.75 -4.12 -14.81
N LEU A 264 -25.47 -4.45 -14.78
CA LEU A 264 -24.37 -3.47 -14.87
C LEU A 264 -24.20 -2.91 -16.30
N GLU A 265 -24.45 -3.70 -17.34
CA GLU A 265 -24.47 -3.22 -18.72
C GLU A 265 -25.63 -2.25 -19.01
N GLN A 266 -26.80 -2.50 -18.42
CA GLN A 266 -27.95 -1.60 -18.51
C GLN A 266 -27.72 -0.24 -17.84
N LEU A 267 -26.88 -0.18 -16.79
CA LEU A 267 -26.49 1.07 -16.15
C LEU A 267 -25.52 1.89 -17.00
N GLN A 268 -24.58 1.26 -17.71
CA GLN A 268 -23.67 1.95 -18.65
C GLN A 268 -24.42 2.50 -19.89
N GLY A 269 -25.40 1.76 -20.42
CA GLY A 269 -26.22 2.22 -21.55
C GLY A 269 -27.08 3.46 -21.24
N LYS A 270 -27.35 3.74 -19.96
CA LYS A 270 -28.13 4.93 -19.53
C LYS A 270 -27.27 6.18 -19.31
N GLN A 271 -25.95 6.04 -19.13
CA GLN A 271 -25.04 7.19 -19.00
C GLN A 271 -24.49 7.71 -20.33
N GLY A 272 -24.53 6.91 -21.41
CA GLY A 272 -24.14 7.33 -22.76
C GLY A 272 -25.20 8.13 -23.54
N ASN A 273 -26.36 8.40 -22.93
CA ASN A 273 -27.50 9.09 -23.55
C ASN A 273 -27.90 10.39 -22.81
N LYS A 274 -26.96 11.03 -22.10
CA LYS A 274 -27.16 12.36 -21.52
C LYS A 274 -26.04 13.31 -21.92
#